data_AF-A0A8S2SU74-F1
#
_entry.id   AF-A0A8S2SU74-F1
#
_cell.length_a   1.000
_cell.length_b   1.000
_cell.length_c   1.000
_cell.angle_alpha   90.00
_cell.angle_beta   90.00
_cell.angle_gamma   90.00
#
_symmetry.space_group_name_H-M   'P 1'
#
loop_
_entity.id
_entity.type
_entity.pdbx_description
1 polymer ?
#
loop_
_entity_poly.entity_id
_entity_poly.type
_entity_poly.pdbx_seq_one_letter_code
_entity_poly.pdbx_strand_id
1 'polypeptide(L)'
;MRVRRHRISKNDHNEPYNWRDLNLGQNLAIYGTVYRLCVCDQFTREWLESEGIELQCPELIPSDPYTLKLIEKNESEKQRMNHS
;
A
#
# COMPACT_ATOMS: atom_id res chain seq x y z
N MET A 1 -9.58 14.85 -3.35
CA MET A 1 -10.75 14.23 -2.70
C MET A 1 -10.23 13.37 -1.54
N ARG A 2 -10.81 13.45 -0.34
CA ARG A 2 -10.34 12.68 0.83
C ARG A 2 -11.15 11.40 0.95
N VAL A 3 -10.49 10.25 0.98
CA VAL A 3 -11.15 8.96 1.25
C VAL A 3 -11.54 8.92 2.72
N ARG A 4 -12.84 8.73 3.01
CA ARG A 4 -13.38 8.52 4.36
C ARG A 4 -13.63 7.04 4.59
N ARG A 5 -13.79 6.60 5.85
CA ARG A 5 -14.17 5.22 6.15
C ARG A 5 -15.65 5.00 5.83
N HIS A 6 -15.92 4.25 4.77
CA HIS A 6 -17.26 3.82 4.32
C HIS A 6 -17.13 2.73 3.27
N ARG A 7 -18.25 2.12 2.85
CA ARG A 7 -18.27 1.18 1.73
C ARG A 7 -18.07 1.95 0.42
N ILE A 8 -17.12 1.51 -0.38
CA ILE A 8 -16.78 2.09 -1.68
C ILE A 8 -17.21 1.12 -2.76
N SER A 9 -17.92 1.60 -3.78
CA SER A 9 -18.29 0.80 -4.94
C SER A 9 -17.10 0.61 -5.88
N LYS A 10 -16.94 -0.62 -6.36
CA LYS A 10 -15.94 -1.03 -7.35
C LYS A 10 -16.36 -0.68 -8.78
N ASN A 11 -17.66 -0.66 -9.04
CA ASN A 11 -18.23 -0.44 -10.36
C ASN A 11 -19.55 0.35 -10.31
N ASP A 12 -20.10 0.64 -11.49
CA ASP A 12 -21.35 1.39 -11.68
C ASP A 12 -22.60 0.63 -11.18
N HIS A 13 -22.45 -0.66 -10.85
CA HIS A 13 -23.52 -1.50 -10.30
C HIS A 13 -23.62 -1.41 -8.77
N ASN A 14 -22.91 -0.47 -8.15
CA ASN A 14 -22.82 -0.30 -6.69
C ASN A 14 -22.29 -1.53 -5.95
N GLU A 15 -21.54 -2.42 -6.62
CA GLU A 15 -20.93 -3.57 -5.96
C GLU A 15 -19.78 -3.08 -5.07
N PRO A 16 -19.80 -3.37 -3.76
CA PRO A 16 -18.75 -2.92 -2.86
C PRO A 16 -17.47 -3.72 -3.06
N TYR A 17 -16.31 -3.09 -2.82
CA TYR A 17 -15.06 -3.85 -2.69
C TYR A 17 -15.14 -4.87 -1.55
N ASN A 18 -14.66 -6.08 -1.85
CA ASN A 18 -14.42 -7.13 -0.87
C ASN A 18 -12.92 -7.22 -0.55
N TRP A 19 -12.56 -7.78 0.60
CA TRP A 19 -11.17 -8.07 0.92
C TRP A 19 -10.53 -9.04 -0.09
N ARG A 20 -11.33 -9.91 -0.72
CA ARG A 20 -10.92 -10.80 -1.81
C ARG A 20 -10.54 -10.09 -3.11
N ASP A 21 -10.94 -8.83 -3.27
CA ASP A 21 -10.55 -8.00 -4.42
C ASP A 21 -9.19 -7.32 -4.22
N LEU A 22 -8.53 -7.55 -3.08
CA LEU A 22 -7.27 -6.89 -2.73
C LEU A 22 -6.13 -7.91 -2.80
N ASN A 23 -5.24 -7.73 -3.77
CA ASN A 23 -3.99 -8.48 -3.88
C ASN A 23 -2.85 -7.54 -4.27
N LEU A 24 -1.61 -7.94 -3.95
CA LEU A 24 -0.42 -7.23 -4.39
C LEU A 24 -0.37 -7.19 -5.93
N GLY A 25 0.25 -6.17 -6.50
CA GLY A 25 0.31 -5.94 -7.94
C GLY A 25 -1.01 -5.51 -8.60
N GLN A 26 -2.11 -5.40 -7.85
CA GLN A 26 -3.40 -4.96 -8.39
C GLN A 26 -3.63 -3.45 -8.26
N ASN A 27 -4.48 -2.95 -9.15
CA ASN A 27 -4.91 -1.55 -9.18
C ASN A 27 -6.27 -1.40 -8.51
N LEU A 28 -6.32 -0.55 -7.48
CA LEU A 28 -7.52 -0.19 -6.74
C LEU A 28 -7.99 1.20 -7.18
N ALA A 29 -9.13 1.27 -7.88
CA ALA A 29 -9.70 2.53 -8.36
C ALA A 29 -10.72 3.08 -7.34
N ILE A 30 -10.44 4.25 -6.78
CA ILE A 30 -11.31 4.92 -5.81
C ILE A 30 -11.47 6.38 -6.22
N TYR A 31 -12.71 6.81 -6.48
CA TYR A 31 -13.06 8.20 -6.79
C TYR A 31 -12.19 8.85 -7.90
N GLY A 32 -11.90 8.10 -8.95
CA GLY A 32 -11.09 8.56 -10.09
C GLY A 32 -9.57 8.50 -9.87
N THR A 33 -9.11 8.13 -8.67
CA THR A 33 -7.69 7.88 -8.38
C THR A 33 -7.42 6.38 -8.40
N VAL A 34 -6.36 5.98 -9.10
CA VAL A 34 -5.89 4.59 -9.14
C VAL A 34 -4.72 4.42 -8.18
N TYR A 35 -4.83 3.47 -7.26
CA TYR A 35 -3.80 3.10 -6.30
C TYR A 35 -3.19 1.75 -6.69
N ARG A 36 -1.86 1.64 -6.67
CA ARG A 36 -1.14 0.37 -6.84
C ARG A 36 -0.89 -0.27 -5.49
N LEU A 37 -1.34 -1.52 -5.31
CA LEU A 37 -1.07 -2.29 -4.09
C LEU A 37 0.31 -2.94 -4.19
N CYS A 38 1.37 -2.28 -3.72
CA CYS A 38 2.74 -2.80 -3.87
C CYS A 38 3.15 -3.77 -2.76
N VAL A 39 2.77 -3.50 -1.52
CA VAL A 39 3.17 -4.25 -0.32
C VAL A 39 2.03 -4.30 0.70
N CYS A 40 2.10 -5.25 1.63
CA CYS A 40 1.25 -5.32 2.82
C CYS A 40 2.11 -5.65 4.04
N ASP A 41 1.57 -5.39 5.24
CA ASP A 41 2.21 -5.81 6.48
C ASP A 41 2.11 -7.33 6.70
N GLN A 42 2.91 -7.85 7.64
CA GLN A 42 3.02 -9.29 7.91
C GLN A 42 1.69 -9.91 8.37
N PHE A 43 0.93 -9.21 9.23
CA PHE A 43 -0.35 -9.72 9.71
C PHE A 43 -1.35 -9.84 8.56
N THR A 44 -1.44 -8.82 7.72
CA THR A 44 -2.31 -8.81 6.55
C THR A 44 -1.92 -9.92 5.57
N ARG A 45 -0.62 -10.16 5.37
CA ARG A 45 -0.13 -11.28 4.54
C ARG A 45 -0.61 -12.63 5.06
N GLU A 46 -0.29 -12.94 6.31
CA GLU A 46 -0.64 -14.21 6.95
C GLU A 46 -2.16 -14.45 6.95
N TRP A 47 -2.94 -13.39 7.21
CA TRP A 47 -4.39 -13.48 7.20
C TRP A 47 -4.94 -13.81 5.80
N LEU A 48 -4.48 -13.11 4.76
CA LEU A 48 -4.93 -13.36 3.38
C LEU A 48 -4.57 -14.79 2.91
N GLU A 49 -3.34 -15.25 3.21
CA GLU A 49 -2.90 -16.61 2.91
C GLU A 49 -3.72 -17.66 3.67
N SER A 50 -4.05 -17.41 4.94
CA SER A 50 -4.88 -18.31 5.75
C SER A 50 -6.32 -18.45 5.23
N GLU A 51 -6.82 -17.40 4.56
CA GLU A 51 -8.13 -17.36 3.91
C GLU A 51 -8.10 -17.93 2.47
N GLY A 52 -6.94 -18.45 2.04
CA GLY A 52 -6.75 -19.10 0.74
C GLY A 52 -6.43 -18.15 -0.41
N ILE A 53 -6.02 -16.90 -0.13
CA ILE A 53 -5.53 -15.98 -1.16
C ILE A 53 -4.04 -16.18 -1.35
N GLU A 54 -3.64 -16.57 -2.56
CA GLU A 54 -2.25 -16.56 -2.98
C GLU A 54 -1.83 -15.12 -3.31
N LEU A 55 -0.96 -14.56 -2.47
CA LEU A 55 -0.45 -13.21 -2.64
C LEU A 55 0.57 -13.14 -3.77
N GLN A 56 0.45 -12.12 -4.62
CA GLN A 56 1.46 -11.85 -5.64
C GLN A 56 2.77 -11.35 -5.02
N CYS A 57 3.86 -11.42 -5.80
CA CYS A 57 5.16 -10.94 -5.34
C CYS A 57 5.08 -9.43 -5.01
N PRO A 58 5.64 -8.99 -3.87
CA PRO A 58 5.70 -7.58 -3.53
C PRO A 58 6.42 -6.75 -4.60
N GLU A 59 5.88 -5.57 -4.89
CA GLU A 59 6.47 -4.64 -5.85
C GLU A 59 7.28 -3.55 -5.16
N LEU A 60 8.31 -3.06 -5.84
CA LEU A 60 9.09 -1.93 -5.38
C LEU A 60 8.25 -0.66 -5.47
N ILE A 61 8.21 0.09 -4.38
CA ILE A 61 7.62 1.42 -4.36
C ILE A 61 8.56 2.36 -5.13
N PRO A 62 8.08 3.12 -6.13
CA PRO A 62 8.91 4.05 -6.85
C PRO A 62 9.44 5.14 -5.92
N SER A 63 10.73 5.43 -6.00
CA SER A 63 11.32 6.54 -5.26
C SER A 63 10.84 7.87 -5.83
N ASP A 64 10.25 8.72 -4.98
CA ASP A 64 9.92 10.09 -5.34
C ASP A 64 10.92 11.09 -4.71
N PRO A 65 11.10 12.29 -5.30
CA PRO A 65 12.08 13.28 -4.81
C PRO A 65 11.86 13.72 -3.36
N TYR A 66 10.64 13.62 -2.84
CA TYR A 66 10.36 13.95 -1.45
C TYR A 66 10.79 12.81 -0.52
N THR A 67 10.46 11.57 -0.87
CA THR A 67 10.90 10.37 -0.12
C THR A 67 12.42 10.26 -0.07
N LEU A 68 13.12 10.55 -1.18
CA LEU A 68 14.58 10.55 -1.22
C LEU A 68 15.19 11.54 -0.22
N LYS A 69 14.70 12.79 -0.20
CA LYS A 69 15.16 13.82 0.74
C LYS A 69 14.93 13.44 2.20
N LEU A 70 13.84 12.74 2.50
CA LEU A 70 13.55 12.27 3.85
C LEU A 70 14.53 11.17 4.28
N ILE A 71 14.84 10.24 3.37
CA ILE A 71 15.83 9.18 3.61
C ILE A 71 17.20 9.79 3.89
N GLU A 72 17.66 10.71 3.05
CA GLU A 72 18.95 11.42 3.22
C GLU A 72 19.05 12.12 4.58
N LYS A 73 17.99 12.81 4.99
CA LYS A 73 17.94 13.48 6.31
C LYS A 73 18.05 12.46 7.44
N ASN A 74 17.27 11.39 7.40
CA ASN A 74 17.26 10.36 8.43
C ASN A 74 18.62 9.62 8.52
N GLU A 75 19.31 9.42 7.40
CA GLU A 75 20.66 8.84 7.38
C GLU A 75 21.70 9.77 8.01
N SER A 76 21.61 11.07 7.72
CA SER A 76 22.50 12.08 8.32
C SER A 76 22.31 12.17 9.84
N GLU A 77 21.08 12.01 10.34
CA GLU A 77 20.77 12.01 11.79
C GLU A 77 21.32 10.75 12.48
N LYS A 78 21.17 9.58 11.86
CA LYS A 78 21.74 8.32 12.38
C LYS A 78 23.26 8.35 12.44
N GLN A 79 23.93 8.91 11.43
CA GLN A 79 25.39 9.06 11.42
C GLN A 79 25.87 9.96 12.55
N ARG A 80 25.10 11.00 12.91
CA ARG A 80 25.42 11.88 14.04
C ARG A 80 25.23 11.18 15.38
N MET A 81 24.24 10.31 15.51
CA MET A 81 23.99 9.53 16.74
C MET A 81 25.01 8.40 16.97
N ASN A 82 25.54 7.80 15.91
CA ASN A 82 26.52 6.71 16.01
C ASN A 82 27.95 7.19 16.32
N HIS A 83 28.18 8.50 16.34
CA HIS A 83 29.49 9.12 16.61
C HIS A 83 29.50 9.93 17.93
N SER A 84 28.54 9.68 18.82
CA SER A 84 28.49 10.15 20.22
C SER A 84 28.42 8.98 21.17
#